data_AF-I3UPW6-F1
#
_entry.id   AF-I3UPW6-F1
#
_cell.length_a   1.000
_cell.length_b   1.000
_cell.length_c   1.000
_cell.angle_alpha   90.00
_cell.angle_beta   90.00
_cell.angle_gamma   90.00
#
_symmetry.space_group_name_H-M   'P 1'
#
loop_
_entity.id
_entity.type
_entity.pdbx_description
1 polymer ?
#
loop_
_entity_poly.entity_id
_entity_poly.type
_entity_poly.pdbx_seq_one_letter_code
_entity_poly.pdbx_strand_id
1 'polypeptide(L)'
;MGFEQLAELRDRLRAEKGQVKAESAKPPKRKSPPQAKPREMDPAVAAIWPLQKHFPLAFPVNPAPKVPLKEGIFKDAEQHLELLGLTREQLKLGISTWCRGTRYWASMVENAPRLDLNGQAAGTVTAAQALHAKQQAARQRSQDRRNRAKSKAQVQAQAPAPAADTATVKSTD
;
A
#
# COMPACT_ATOMS: atom_id res chain seq x y z
N MET A 1 -49.75 -4.98 14.72
CA MET A 1 -49.10 -6.26 14.32
C MET A 1 -48.23 -6.00 13.09
N GLY A 2 -47.04 -5.40 13.24
CA GLY A 2 -46.25 -4.88 12.10
C GLY A 2 -44.77 -5.28 12.07
N PHE A 3 -44.32 -6.14 12.98
CA PHE A 3 -42.92 -6.60 13.04
C PHE A 3 -42.69 -7.99 12.43
N GLU A 4 -43.76 -8.74 12.14
CA GLU A 4 -43.65 -10.08 11.50
C GLU A 4 -43.28 -9.99 10.01
N GLN A 5 -43.77 -8.98 9.28
CA GLN A 5 -43.42 -8.78 7.86
C GLN A 5 -41.92 -8.48 7.64
N LEU A 6 -41.24 -7.87 8.62
CA LEU A 6 -39.79 -7.60 8.54
C LEU A 6 -38.95 -8.87 8.74
N ALA A 7 -39.43 -9.82 9.53
CA ALA A 7 -38.76 -11.10 9.74
C ALA A 7 -38.84 -11.97 8.46
N GLU A 8 -40.02 -12.02 7.84
CA GLU A 8 -40.24 -12.73 6.57
C GLU A 8 -39.41 -12.14 5.43
N LEU A 9 -39.30 -10.81 5.34
CA LEU A 9 -38.49 -10.15 4.30
C LEU A 9 -37.00 -10.48 4.43
N ARG A 10 -36.49 -10.52 5.67
CA ARG A 10 -35.10 -10.86 5.97
C ARG A 10 -34.78 -12.32 5.64
N ASP A 11 -35.69 -13.23 5.93
CA ASP A 11 -35.50 -14.66 5.62
C ASP A 11 -35.57 -14.92 4.11
N ARG A 12 -36.40 -14.17 3.37
CA ARG A 12 -36.40 -14.18 1.90
C ARG A 12 -35.07 -13.69 1.30
N LEU A 13 -34.50 -12.61 1.84
CA LEU A 13 -33.17 -12.09 1.45
C LEU A 13 -32.02 -13.06 1.80
N ARG A 14 -32.16 -13.86 2.87
CA ARG A 14 -31.19 -14.90 3.24
C ARG A 14 -31.30 -16.12 2.33
N ALA A 15 -32.50 -16.50 1.91
CA ALA A 15 -32.74 -17.58 0.97
C ALA A 15 -32.21 -17.25 -0.44
N GLU A 16 -32.41 -16.02 -0.93
CA GLU A 16 -31.81 -15.57 -2.20
C GLU A 16 -30.28 -15.56 -2.16
N LYS A 17 -29.68 -15.08 -1.06
CA LYS A 17 -28.20 -15.11 -0.90
C LYS A 17 -27.62 -16.52 -0.76
N GLY A 18 -28.43 -17.51 -0.37
CA GLY A 18 -28.02 -18.92 -0.25
C GLY A 18 -27.93 -19.63 -1.59
N GLN A 19 -28.84 -19.31 -2.53
CA GLN A 19 -28.92 -20.02 -3.82
C GLN A 19 -27.92 -19.53 -4.86
N VAL A 20 -27.41 -18.29 -4.75
CA VAL A 20 -26.30 -17.80 -5.62
C VAL A 20 -24.94 -18.43 -5.24
N LYS A 21 -24.86 -19.22 -4.16
CA LYS A 21 -23.60 -19.76 -3.62
C LYS A 21 -23.43 -21.27 -3.77
N ALA A 22 -24.38 -21.98 -4.38
CA ALA A 22 -24.33 -23.45 -4.54
C ALA A 22 -24.21 -23.96 -6.00
N GLU A 23 -24.35 -23.11 -7.02
CA GLU A 23 -24.10 -23.49 -8.41
C GLU A 23 -23.15 -22.51 -9.10
N SER A 24 -21.87 -22.63 -8.79
CA SER A 24 -20.82 -22.34 -9.75
C SER A 24 -19.58 -23.15 -9.42
N ALA A 25 -19.28 -24.03 -10.36
CA ALA A 25 -18.12 -24.88 -10.44
C ALA A 25 -16.81 -24.19 -10.03
N LYS A 26 -15.94 -25.00 -9.43
CA LYS A 26 -14.47 -24.88 -9.32
C LYS A 26 -13.89 -23.52 -9.74
N PRO A 27 -13.23 -22.76 -8.84
CA PRO A 27 -12.55 -21.54 -9.24
C PRO A 27 -11.51 -21.90 -10.31
N PRO A 28 -11.54 -21.30 -11.52
CA PRO A 28 -10.45 -21.47 -12.45
C PRO A 28 -9.20 -20.98 -11.72
N LYS A 29 -8.21 -21.86 -11.57
CA LYS A 29 -6.84 -21.51 -11.17
C LYS A 29 -6.47 -20.27 -11.97
N ARG A 30 -6.49 -19.11 -11.31
CA ARG A 30 -5.90 -17.89 -11.84
C ARG A 30 -4.46 -18.26 -12.10
N LYS A 31 -4.10 -18.42 -13.38
CA LYS A 31 -2.72 -18.52 -13.80
C LYS A 31 -2.04 -17.31 -13.18
N SER A 32 -1.12 -17.57 -12.25
CA SER A 32 -0.25 -16.55 -11.70
C SER A 32 0.28 -15.74 -12.89
N PRO A 33 0.22 -14.39 -12.85
CA PRO A 33 0.83 -13.60 -13.91
C PRO A 33 2.27 -14.08 -14.09
N PRO A 34 2.76 -14.22 -15.34
CA PRO A 34 4.12 -14.70 -15.59
C PRO A 34 5.06 -13.86 -14.73
N GLN A 35 5.91 -14.56 -13.97
CA GLN A 35 6.83 -13.96 -13.01
C GLN A 35 7.50 -12.77 -13.67
N ALA A 36 7.02 -11.58 -13.31
CA ALA A 36 7.68 -10.35 -13.69
C ALA A 36 9.08 -10.51 -13.14
N LYS A 37 10.08 -10.38 -14.02
CA LYS A 37 11.51 -10.22 -13.71
C LYS A 37 11.66 -9.61 -12.32
N PRO A 38 12.56 -10.11 -11.43
CA PRO A 38 12.69 -9.62 -10.06
C PRO A 38 12.57 -8.11 -10.14
N ARG A 39 11.46 -7.56 -9.63
CA ARG A 39 11.25 -6.11 -9.65
C ARG A 39 12.51 -5.61 -9.01
N GLU A 40 13.37 -4.98 -9.79
CA GLU A 40 14.60 -4.39 -9.32
C GLU A 40 14.11 -3.37 -8.30
N MET A 41 14.08 -3.81 -7.04
CA MET A 41 13.46 -3.03 -5.99
C MET A 41 14.33 -1.81 -5.92
N ASP A 42 13.70 -0.65 -6.05
CA ASP A 42 14.39 0.63 -5.92
C ASP A 42 15.38 0.50 -4.75
N PRO A 43 16.68 0.76 -4.96
CA PRO A 43 17.69 0.58 -3.92
C PRO A 43 17.32 1.32 -2.63
N ALA A 44 16.54 2.40 -2.72
CA ALA A 44 16.00 3.09 -1.56
C ALA A 44 15.01 2.22 -0.75
N VAL A 45 14.16 1.46 -1.42
CA VAL A 45 13.21 0.54 -0.76
C VAL A 45 13.93 -0.69 -0.20
N ALA A 46 14.95 -1.19 -0.90
CA ALA A 46 15.79 -2.27 -0.40
C ALA A 46 16.51 -1.88 0.89
N ALA A 47 16.99 -0.63 1.00
CA ALA A 47 17.63 -0.10 2.20
C ALA A 47 16.69 0.03 3.43
N ILE A 48 15.38 0.08 3.22
CA ILE A 48 14.41 0.13 4.33
C ILE A 48 14.31 -1.22 5.04
N TRP A 49 14.48 -2.34 4.34
CA TRP A 49 14.27 -3.67 4.93
C TRP A 49 15.27 -4.00 6.07
N PRO A 50 16.59 -3.78 5.93
CA PRO A 50 17.52 -3.93 7.04
C PRO A 50 17.20 -3.02 8.22
N LEU A 51 16.78 -1.77 7.96
CA LEU A 51 16.37 -0.84 9.02
C LEU A 51 15.19 -1.38 9.82
N GLN A 52 14.20 -1.97 9.15
CA GLN A 52 13.04 -2.57 9.81
C GLN A 52 13.41 -3.83 10.61
N LYS A 53 14.37 -4.62 10.12
CA LYS A 53 14.84 -5.83 10.80
C LYS A 53 15.59 -5.51 12.09
N HIS A 54 16.45 -4.50 12.08
CA HIS A 54 17.28 -4.16 13.23
C HIS A 54 16.62 -3.14 14.17
N PHE A 55 15.77 -2.26 13.64
CA PHE A 55 15.11 -1.20 14.41
C PHE A 55 13.59 -1.24 14.22
N PRO A 56 12.90 -2.31 14.66
CA PRO A 56 11.45 -2.47 14.45
C PRO A 56 10.60 -1.41 15.17
N LEU A 57 11.13 -0.79 16.23
CA LEU A 57 10.45 0.26 16.99
C LEU A 57 10.41 1.59 16.22
N ALA A 58 11.53 1.98 15.61
CA ALA A 58 11.63 3.19 14.79
C ALA A 58 11.07 2.97 13.37
N PHE A 59 11.27 1.78 12.81
CA PHE A 59 10.85 1.39 11.47
C PHE A 59 9.87 0.19 11.52
N PRO A 60 8.62 0.41 11.96
CA PRO A 60 7.63 -0.66 12.04
C PRO A 60 7.17 -1.16 10.66
N VAL A 61 6.91 -2.46 10.55
CA VAL A 61 6.35 -3.10 9.34
C VAL A 61 4.82 -3.08 9.41
N ASN A 62 4.15 -3.02 8.25
CA ASN A 62 2.68 -3.14 8.16
C ASN A 62 2.22 -4.46 8.84
N PRO A 63 1.21 -4.48 9.74
CA PRO A 63 0.14 -3.49 9.95
C PRO A 63 0.43 -2.35 10.93
N ALA A 64 1.56 -2.35 11.64
CA ALA A 64 1.82 -1.34 12.67
C ALA A 64 1.92 0.08 12.07
N PRO A 65 1.36 1.11 12.75
CA PRO A 65 1.44 2.49 12.28
C PRO A 65 2.90 2.95 12.26
N LYS A 66 3.27 3.75 11.26
CA LYS A 66 4.58 4.41 11.26
C LYS A 66 4.66 5.40 12.41
N VAL A 67 5.89 5.74 12.81
CA VAL A 67 6.16 6.65 13.92
C VAL A 67 6.95 7.87 13.43
N PRO A 68 6.77 9.06 14.04
CA PRO A 68 7.65 10.20 13.83
C PRO A 68 9.07 9.85 14.27
N LEU A 69 10.04 10.03 13.39
CA LEU A 69 11.44 9.75 13.72
C LEU A 69 12.10 10.96 14.40
N LYS A 70 13.09 10.67 15.25
CA LYS A 70 13.98 11.67 15.84
C LYS A 70 14.63 12.56 14.77
N GLU A 71 14.81 13.83 15.08
CA GLU A 71 15.61 14.72 14.24
C GLU A 71 17.08 14.32 14.30
N GLY A 72 17.69 14.05 13.14
CA GLY A 72 19.05 13.52 13.08
C GLY A 72 19.16 12.00 13.21
N ILE A 73 18.04 11.25 13.13
CA ILE A 73 18.04 9.77 13.11
C ILE A 73 19.01 9.17 12.07
N PHE A 74 19.32 9.91 11.01
CA PHE A 74 20.32 9.52 10.02
C PHE A 74 21.71 9.35 10.64
N LYS A 75 22.15 10.28 11.50
CA LYS A 75 23.46 10.20 12.17
C LYS A 75 23.51 9.01 13.13
N ASP A 76 22.42 8.78 13.85
CA ASP A 76 22.31 7.63 14.76
C ASP A 76 22.40 6.32 13.93
N ALA A 77 21.73 6.26 12.78
CA ALA A 77 21.76 5.08 11.91
C ALA A 77 23.10 4.90 11.18
N GLU A 78 23.84 5.99 10.93
CA GLU A 78 25.20 5.94 10.38
C GLU A 78 26.15 5.15 11.29
N GLN A 79 25.97 5.20 12.61
CA GLN A 79 26.78 4.41 13.55
C GLN A 79 26.53 2.90 13.45
N HIS A 80 25.43 2.50 12.82
CA HIS A 80 25.03 1.10 12.68
C HIS A 80 25.11 0.61 11.22
N LEU A 81 25.81 1.31 10.32
CA LEU A 81 25.93 0.92 8.91
C LEU A 81 26.50 -0.49 8.70
N GLU A 82 27.54 -0.85 9.46
CA GLU A 82 28.16 -2.18 9.40
C GLU A 82 27.18 -3.28 9.78
N LEU A 83 26.37 -3.05 10.82
CA LEU A 83 25.35 -3.97 11.30
C LEU A 83 24.17 -4.10 10.32
N LEU A 84 23.82 -3.01 9.64
CA LEU A 84 22.78 -2.98 8.61
C LEU A 84 23.26 -3.56 7.26
N GLY A 85 24.57 -3.63 7.02
CA GLY A 85 25.13 -4.01 5.72
C GLY A 85 24.79 -3.02 4.61
N LEU A 86 24.61 -1.73 4.95
CA LEU A 86 24.22 -0.67 4.00
C LEU A 86 25.33 0.35 3.82
N THR A 87 25.40 0.96 2.65
CA THR A 87 26.22 2.16 2.46
C THR A 87 25.50 3.40 2.99
N ARG A 88 26.27 4.43 3.34
CA ARG A 88 25.75 5.73 3.76
C ARG A 88 24.74 6.32 2.77
N GLU A 89 25.00 6.15 1.47
CA GLU A 89 24.14 6.66 0.40
C GLU A 89 22.82 5.89 0.32
N GLN A 90 22.88 4.56 0.43
CA GLN A 90 21.68 3.72 0.50
C GLN A 90 20.85 4.04 1.74
N LEU A 91 21.49 4.24 2.90
CA LEU A 91 20.82 4.67 4.13
C LEU A 91 20.08 6.00 3.92
N LYS A 92 20.75 6.99 3.31
CA LYS A 92 20.17 8.30 3.02
C LYS A 92 18.96 8.18 2.10
N LEU A 93 19.07 7.38 1.03
CA LEU A 93 17.97 7.10 0.12
C LEU A 93 16.80 6.41 0.82
N GLY A 94 17.07 5.39 1.63
CA GLY A 94 16.07 4.65 2.38
C GLY A 94 15.31 5.52 3.38
N ILE A 95 16.02 6.31 4.20
CA ILE A 95 15.40 7.23 5.17
C ILE A 95 14.62 8.33 4.43
N SER A 96 15.16 8.87 3.34
CA SER A 96 14.46 9.88 2.53
C SER A 96 13.14 9.35 1.96
N THR A 97 13.16 8.14 1.38
CA THR A 97 11.97 7.46 0.87
C THR A 97 10.99 7.12 2.00
N TRP A 98 11.50 6.73 3.18
CA TRP A 98 10.67 6.47 4.35
C TRP A 98 9.89 7.71 4.81
N CYS A 99 10.57 8.84 4.96
CA CYS A 99 10.02 10.12 5.44
C CYS A 99 9.12 10.82 4.42
N ARG A 100 9.23 10.48 3.13
CA ARG A 100 8.33 10.98 2.07
C ARG A 100 7.09 10.13 1.88
N GLY A 101 6.98 8.99 2.56
CA GLY A 101 5.84 8.09 2.40
C GLY A 101 4.56 8.65 3.02
N THR A 102 3.41 8.41 2.38
CA THR A 102 2.10 8.84 2.86
C THR A 102 1.81 8.39 4.30
N ARG A 103 2.20 7.16 4.64
CA ARG A 103 2.04 6.60 5.99
C ARG A 103 2.86 7.34 7.05
N TYR A 104 4.01 7.91 6.68
CA TYR A 104 4.86 8.68 7.60
C TYR A 104 4.24 10.06 7.85
N TRP A 105 3.74 10.72 6.82
CA TRP A 105 3.03 11.98 7.03
C TRP A 105 1.75 11.82 7.85
N ALA A 106 1.10 10.66 7.76
CA ALA A 106 -0.06 10.35 8.61
C ALA A 106 0.30 10.17 10.10
N SER A 107 1.54 9.80 10.43
CA SER A 107 1.99 9.66 11.82
C SER A 107 2.45 10.97 12.45
N MET A 108 2.70 12.01 11.66
CA MET A 108 3.13 13.34 12.11
C MET A 108 1.95 14.12 12.70
N VAL A 109 1.54 13.74 13.91
CA VAL A 109 0.49 14.40 14.70
C VAL A 109 1.14 15.35 15.71
N GLU A 110 0.51 16.49 15.98
CA GLU A 110 0.98 17.44 16.98
C GLU A 110 1.15 16.78 18.35
N ASN A 111 2.23 17.12 19.06
CA ASN A 111 2.61 16.57 20.36
C ASN A 111 2.92 15.06 20.37
N ALA A 112 2.96 14.40 19.20
CA ALA A 112 3.40 13.02 19.13
C ALA A 112 4.90 12.91 19.49
N PRO A 113 5.29 11.93 20.32
CA PRO A 113 6.69 11.70 20.65
C PRO A 113 7.44 11.20 19.41
N ARG A 114 8.62 11.77 19.17
CA ARG A 114 9.55 11.31 18.16
C ARG A 114 10.35 10.16 18.74
N LEU A 115 10.49 9.07 18.00
CA LEU A 115 11.23 7.90 18.45
C LEU A 115 12.62 7.88 17.84
N ASP A 116 13.61 7.56 18.67
CA ASP A 116 14.95 7.19 18.23
C ASP A 116 15.00 5.73 17.73
N LEU A 117 16.19 5.25 17.35
CA LEU A 117 16.38 3.88 16.86
C LEU A 117 16.02 2.80 17.90
N ASN A 118 16.15 3.13 19.18
CA ASN A 118 15.84 2.25 20.31
C ASN A 118 14.37 2.37 20.76
N GLY A 119 13.57 3.20 20.09
CA GLY A 119 12.18 3.45 20.46
C GLY A 119 12.00 4.40 21.65
N GLN A 120 13.05 5.11 22.07
CA GLN A 120 12.97 6.11 23.13
C GLN A 120 12.47 7.45 22.59
N ALA A 121 11.73 8.17 23.43
CA ALA A 121 11.24 9.50 23.09
C ALA A 121 12.40 10.51 23.00
N ALA A 122 12.64 11.05 21.81
CA ALA A 122 13.71 11.98 21.50
C ALA A 122 13.15 13.27 20.86
N GLY A 123 12.19 13.87 21.57
CA GLY A 123 11.50 15.11 21.19
C GLY A 123 10.04 14.90 20.80
N THR A 124 9.39 15.96 20.37
CA THR A 124 7.97 15.97 19.99
C THR A 124 7.76 16.64 18.64
N VAL A 125 6.69 16.28 17.95
CA VAL A 125 6.29 16.93 16.70
C VAL A 125 5.59 18.25 17.02
N THR A 126 6.08 19.34 16.43
CA THR A 126 5.47 20.67 16.61
C THR A 126 4.19 20.83 15.78
N ALA A 127 3.32 21.76 16.18
CA ALA A 127 2.09 22.07 15.46
C ALA A 127 2.35 22.44 13.98
N ALA A 128 3.40 23.24 13.72
CA ALA A 128 3.80 23.62 12.37
C ALA A 128 4.21 22.41 11.52
N GLN A 129 4.96 21.47 12.09
CA GLN A 129 5.36 20.23 11.41
C GLN A 129 4.16 19.33 11.11
N ALA A 130 3.23 19.20 12.05
CA ALA A 130 1.99 18.43 11.85
C ALA A 130 1.11 19.03 10.74
N LEU A 131 0.94 20.35 10.72
CA LEU A 131 0.21 21.06 9.66
C LEU A 131 0.85 20.84 8.29
N HIS A 132 2.17 20.98 8.19
CA HIS A 132 2.90 20.75 6.96
C HIS A 132 2.72 19.29 6.48
N ALA A 133 2.87 18.31 7.37
CA ALA A 133 2.67 16.91 7.04
C ALA A 133 1.24 16.62 6.54
N LYS A 134 0.23 17.22 7.17
CA LYS A 134 -1.18 17.11 6.74
C LYS A 134 -1.38 17.64 5.32
N GLN A 135 -0.79 18.80 4.98
CA GLN A 135 -0.86 19.37 3.64
C GLN A 135 -0.18 18.47 2.61
N GLN A 136 1.01 17.96 2.93
CA GLN A 136 1.75 17.05 2.05
C GLN A 136 0.98 15.74 1.81
N ALA A 137 0.42 15.14 2.87
CA ALA A 137 -0.42 13.95 2.76
C ALA A 137 -1.68 14.19 1.90
N ALA A 138 -2.28 15.38 1.96
CA ALA A 138 -3.39 15.73 1.09
C ALA A 138 -2.97 15.84 -0.39
N ARG A 139 -1.82 16.46 -0.67
CA ARG A 139 -1.26 16.60 -2.03
C ARG A 139 -0.94 15.24 -2.64
N GLN A 140 -0.22 14.36 -1.93
CA GLN A 140 0.10 13.01 -2.42
C GLN A 140 -1.17 12.21 -2.70
N ARG A 141 -2.12 12.14 -1.76
CA ARG A 141 -3.39 11.42 -1.97
C ARG A 141 -4.13 11.91 -3.22
N SER A 142 -4.07 13.20 -3.50
CA SER A 142 -4.70 13.77 -4.69
C SER A 142 -3.97 13.40 -5.98
N GLN A 143 -2.64 13.41 -5.97
CA GLN A 143 -1.81 12.95 -7.08
C GLN A 143 -1.99 11.44 -7.33
N ASP A 144 -1.99 10.61 -6.29
CA ASP A 144 -2.20 9.17 -6.39
C ASP A 144 -3.57 8.84 -6.97
N ARG A 145 -4.62 9.54 -6.53
CA ARG A 145 -5.97 9.39 -7.12
C ARG A 145 -5.98 9.74 -8.60
N ARG A 146 -5.31 10.83 -8.99
CA ARG A 146 -5.21 11.25 -10.39
C ARG A 146 -4.42 10.24 -11.23
N ASN A 147 -3.31 9.73 -10.71
CA ASN A 147 -2.47 8.75 -11.40
C ASN A 147 -3.19 7.40 -11.54
N ARG A 148 -3.93 6.97 -10.51
CA ARG A 148 -4.78 5.77 -10.56
C ARG A 148 -5.92 5.90 -11.57
N ALA A 149 -6.54 7.07 -11.69
CA ALA A 149 -7.56 7.33 -12.71
C ALA A 149 -6.98 7.26 -14.13
N LYS A 150 -5.81 7.87 -14.35
CA LYS A 150 -5.11 7.85 -15.65
C LYS A 150 -4.68 6.44 -16.07
N SER A 151 -4.09 5.68 -15.15
CA SER A 151 -3.69 4.29 -15.41
C SER A 151 -4.89 3.37 -15.67
N LYS A 152 -6.00 3.55 -14.94
CA LYS A 152 -7.25 2.80 -15.20
C LYS A 152 -7.83 3.12 -16.58
N ALA A 153 -7.78 4.38 -17.02
CA ALA A 153 -8.23 4.79 -18.35
C ALA A 153 -7.33 4.22 -19.47
N GLN A 154 -6.00 4.20 -19.29
CA GLN A 154 -5.07 3.59 -20.24
C GLN A 154 -5.28 2.07 -20.37
N VAL A 155 -5.51 1.36 -19.26
CA VAL A 155 -5.78 -0.08 -19.29
C VAL A 155 -7.13 -0.39 -19.96
N GLN A 156 -8.13 0.48 -19.84
CA GLN A 156 -9.42 0.33 -20.54
C GLN A 156 -9.34 0.66 -22.03
N ALA A 157 -8.52 1.64 -22.44
CA ALA A 157 -8.33 2.01 -23.84
C ALA A 157 -7.44 1.01 -24.63
N GLN A 158 -6.67 0.18 -23.94
CA GLN A 158 -5.82 -0.86 -24.53
C GLN A 158 -6.47 -2.26 -24.53
N ALA A 159 -7.74 -2.38 -24.14
CA ALA A 159 -8.48 -3.63 -24.30
C ALA A 159 -8.78 -3.83 -25.81
N PRO A 160 -8.28 -4.91 -26.45
CA PRO A 160 -8.59 -5.16 -27.84
C PRO A 160 -10.09 -5.44 -27.98
N ALA A 161 -10.74 -4.75 -28.92
CA ALA A 161 -12.10 -5.08 -29.35
C ALA A 161 -12.14 -6.55 -29.77
N PRO A 162 -13.20 -7.32 -29.42
CA PRO A 162 -13.34 -8.67 -29.93
C PRO A 162 -13.50 -8.57 -31.45
N ALA A 163 -12.47 -8.99 -32.18
CA ALA A 163 -12.53 -9.17 -33.62
C ALA A 163 -13.62 -10.22 -33.89
N ALA A 164 -14.78 -9.75 -34.37
CA ALA A 164 -15.76 -10.58 -35.03
C ALA A 164 -15.18 -10.93 -36.41
N ASP A 165 -14.39 -11.99 -36.46
CA ASP A 165 -13.91 -12.54 -37.73
C ASP A 165 -14.93 -13.55 -38.25
N THR A 166 -15.48 -13.20 -39.40
CA THR A 166 -16.35 -13.97 -40.27
C THR A 166 -15.62 -15.19 -40.80
N ALA A 167 -16.09 -16.41 -40.48
CA ALA A 167 -15.64 -17.63 -41.15
C ALA A 167 -16.83 -18.37 -41.78
N THR A 168 -17.07 -18.03 -43.05
CA THR A 168 -17.82 -18.78 -44.04
C THR A 168 -17.35 -20.23 -44.08
N VAL A 169 -18.23 -21.20 -43.81
CA VAL A 169 -18.00 -22.61 -44.13
C VAL A 169 -18.87 -22.95 -45.34
N LYS A 170 -18.28 -22.84 -46.53
CA LYS A 170 -18.69 -23.63 -47.69
C LYS A 170 -18.06 -25.02 -47.51
N SER A 171 -18.87 -26.07 -47.50
CA SER A 171 -18.40 -27.37 -48.00
C SER A 171 -19.57 -28.22 -48.47
N THR A 172 -19.45 -28.61 -49.72
CA THR A 172 -20.25 -29.54 -50.51
C THR A 172 -19.83 -30.96 -50.17
N ASP A 173 -20.79 -31.85 -49.89
CA ASP A 173 -20.95 -33.17 -50.55
C ASP A 173 -22.34 -33.71 -50.20
#